data_AF-A0A4Y1X2A0-F1
#
_entry.id   AF-A0A4Y1X2A0-F1
#
_cell.length_a   1.000
_cell.length_b   1.000
_cell.length_c   1.000
_cell.angle_alpha   90.00
_cell.angle_beta   90.00
_cell.angle_gamma   90.00
#
_symmetry.space_group_name_H-M   'P 1'
#
loop_
_entity.id
_entity.type
_entity.pdbx_description
1 polymer ?
#
loop_
_entity_poly.entity_id
_entity_poly.type
_entity_poly.pdbx_seq_one_letter_code
_entity_poly.pdbx_strand_id
1 'polypeptide(L)'
;MTRGELAGLLMGPFGADTADRTARRVCAEDGDGAVGELYRLATQPDEGLPRPLRRRVLFRGAWVLERIYFGARDRFMPHAGSFCRRDFAAASDPGRRRLFAKIMADLLVREERLCGGEELGRIAEAAMQWAVDPAMPVSVKVWTLGLLRTCRGRVGWVADAWDDLTETLGRDAAPGLACRLRGCTAGEAAGTGVALRSRNGGK
;
A
#
# COMPACT_ATOMS: atom_id res chain seq x y z
N MET A 1 9.98 -19.95 10.76
CA MET A 1 9.44 -18.99 11.77
C MET A 1 7.98 -19.25 12.10
N THR A 2 7.62 -19.30 13.39
CA THR A 2 6.22 -19.46 13.84
C THR A 2 5.46 -18.13 13.96
N ARG A 3 4.12 -18.20 14.00
CA ARG A 3 3.24 -17.04 14.25
C ARG A 3 3.56 -16.32 15.56
N GLY A 4 3.83 -17.06 16.64
CA GLY A 4 4.10 -16.50 17.96
C GLY A 4 5.41 -15.72 17.99
N GLU A 5 6.46 -16.26 17.37
CA GLU A 5 7.76 -15.57 17.22
C GLU A 5 7.61 -14.28 16.40
N LEU A 6 6.88 -14.34 15.28
CA LEU A 6 6.56 -13.17 14.46
C LEU A 6 5.82 -12.10 15.25
N ALA A 7 4.76 -12.47 15.98
CA ALA A 7 4.01 -11.54 16.81
C ALA A 7 4.91 -10.90 17.89
N GLY A 8 5.78 -11.69 18.53
CA GLY A 8 6.78 -11.20 19.49
C GLY A 8 7.72 -10.14 18.88
N LEU A 9 8.29 -10.42 17.71
CA LEU A 9 9.14 -9.48 16.97
C LEU A 9 8.39 -8.18 16.63
N LEU A 10 7.14 -8.29 16.17
CA LEU A 10 6.31 -7.14 15.82
C LEU A 10 5.87 -6.34 17.04
N MET A 11 5.82 -6.93 18.24
CA MET A 11 5.44 -6.21 19.47
C MET A 11 6.62 -5.49 20.14
N GLY A 12 7.85 -5.98 19.95
CA GLY A 12 9.08 -5.47 20.56
C GLY A 12 9.57 -4.10 20.03
N PRO A 13 10.82 -3.70 20.33
CA PRO A 13 11.41 -2.47 19.78
C PRO A 13 11.46 -2.51 18.25
N PHE A 14 10.98 -1.45 17.58
CA PHE A 14 10.81 -1.46 16.13
C PHE A 14 11.20 -0.12 15.50
N GLY A 15 12.34 -0.12 14.79
CA GLY A 15 12.84 1.00 14.00
C GLY A 15 12.94 0.66 12.51
N ALA A 16 13.46 1.59 11.71
CA ALA A 16 13.58 1.43 10.26
C ALA A 16 14.36 0.16 9.86
N ASP A 17 15.53 -0.05 10.47
CA ASP A 17 16.35 -1.25 10.22
C ASP A 17 15.71 -2.54 10.74
N THR A 18 14.80 -2.44 11.71
CA THR A 18 14.07 -3.61 12.20
C THR A 18 13.14 -4.16 11.12
N ALA A 19 12.45 -3.30 10.36
CA ALA A 19 11.57 -3.77 9.28
C ALA A 19 12.37 -4.51 8.19
N ASP A 20 13.50 -3.95 7.76
CA ASP A 20 14.35 -4.55 6.73
C ASP A 20 15.01 -5.85 7.19
N ARG A 21 15.51 -5.91 8.44
CA ARG A 21 16.04 -7.15 9.02
C ARG A 21 14.96 -8.22 9.19
N THR A 22 13.78 -7.82 9.65
CA THR A 22 12.64 -8.75 9.82
C THR A 22 12.22 -9.31 8.46
N ALA A 23 12.10 -8.47 7.43
CA ALA A 23 11.76 -8.92 6.08
C ALA A 23 12.77 -9.94 5.54
N ARG A 24 14.07 -9.67 5.66
CA ARG A 24 15.13 -10.61 5.25
C ARG A 24 15.02 -11.94 5.99
N ARG A 25 14.81 -11.89 7.32
CA ARG A 25 14.68 -13.09 8.15
C ARG A 25 13.44 -13.91 7.78
N VAL A 26 12.29 -13.26 7.61
CA VAL A 26 11.04 -13.92 7.21
C VAL A 26 11.18 -14.58 5.85
N CYS A 27 11.81 -13.92 4.87
CA CYS A 27 12.06 -14.52 3.55
C CYS A 27 13.05 -15.71 3.61
N ALA A 28 14.06 -15.65 4.48
CA ALA A 28 15.02 -16.74 4.64
C ALA A 28 14.37 -17.99 5.27
N GLU A 29 13.44 -17.79 6.21
CA GLU A 29 12.72 -18.86 6.92
C GLU A 29 11.35 -19.22 6.28
N ASP A 30 11.13 -18.80 5.04
CA ASP A 30 9.82 -18.93 4.39
C ASP A 30 9.48 -20.34 3.91
N GLY A 31 10.44 -21.27 3.90
CA GLY A 31 10.18 -22.69 3.67
C GLY A 31 9.08 -23.25 4.61
N ASP A 32 8.89 -22.60 5.77
CA ASP A 32 7.86 -22.91 6.76
C ASP A 32 6.57 -22.08 6.59
N GLY A 33 6.43 -21.31 5.51
CA GLY A 33 5.28 -20.41 5.29
C GLY A 33 5.31 -19.13 6.14
N ALA A 34 6.49 -18.68 6.55
CA ALA A 34 6.67 -17.51 7.41
C ALA A 34 6.09 -16.22 6.79
N VAL A 35 6.18 -16.05 5.47
CA VAL A 35 5.56 -14.90 4.77
C VAL A 35 4.03 -14.96 4.86
N GLY A 36 3.45 -16.15 4.79
CA GLY A 36 2.00 -16.34 4.93
C GLY A 36 1.48 -16.04 6.34
N GLU A 37 2.24 -16.37 7.38
CA GLU A 37 1.92 -15.97 8.75
C GLU A 37 2.05 -14.45 8.95
N LEU A 38 3.12 -13.84 8.44
CA LEU A 38 3.28 -12.40 8.46
C LEU A 38 2.15 -11.69 7.72
N TYR A 39 1.75 -12.19 6.54
CA TYR A 39 0.65 -11.64 5.77
C TYR A 39 -0.66 -11.64 6.58
N ARG A 40 -0.97 -12.75 7.27
CA ARG A 40 -2.13 -12.82 8.17
C ARG A 40 -2.03 -11.81 9.31
N LEU A 41 -0.89 -11.69 9.98
CA LEU A 41 -0.68 -10.70 11.06
C LEU A 41 -0.80 -9.24 10.58
N ALA A 42 -0.45 -8.98 9.32
CA ALA A 42 -0.52 -7.65 8.71
C ALA A 42 -1.93 -7.25 8.23
N THR A 43 -2.79 -8.23 7.95
CA THR A 43 -4.10 -8.01 7.32
C THR A 43 -5.27 -8.29 8.27
N GLN A 44 -5.13 -9.25 9.18
CA GLN A 44 -6.19 -9.72 10.06
C GLN A 44 -5.93 -9.29 11.52
N PRO A 45 -6.86 -8.54 12.14
CA PRO A 45 -6.74 -8.17 13.55
C PRO A 45 -6.76 -9.42 14.45
N ASP A 46 -5.82 -9.51 15.39
CA ASP A 46 -5.83 -10.56 16.40
C ASP A 46 -6.69 -10.14 17.60
N GLU A 47 -7.90 -10.70 17.71
CA GLU A 47 -8.84 -10.34 18.78
C GLU A 47 -8.40 -10.81 20.17
N GLY A 48 -7.41 -11.70 20.27
CA GLY A 48 -6.77 -12.07 21.54
C GLY A 48 -5.84 -10.99 22.08
N LEU A 49 -5.45 -9.99 21.27
CA LEU A 49 -4.57 -8.90 21.69
C LEU A 49 -5.34 -7.64 22.13
N PRO A 50 -4.88 -6.96 23.19
CA PRO A 50 -5.33 -5.61 23.53
C PRO A 50 -5.25 -4.68 22.32
N ARG A 51 -6.24 -3.79 22.15
CA ARG A 51 -6.37 -2.87 21.00
C ARG A 51 -5.06 -2.14 20.63
N PRO A 52 -4.24 -1.63 21.58
CA PRO A 52 -2.97 -0.97 21.23
C PRO A 52 -1.95 -1.93 20.62
N LEU A 53 -1.85 -3.16 21.13
CA LEU A 53 -0.94 -4.18 20.60
C LEU A 53 -1.41 -4.69 19.24
N ARG A 54 -2.72 -4.89 19.07
CA ARG A 54 -3.31 -5.25 17.79
C ARG A 54 -3.00 -4.24 16.69
N ARG A 55 -3.18 -2.93 16.96
CA ARG A 55 -2.82 -1.85 16.02
C ARG A 55 -1.33 -1.86 15.69
N ARG A 56 -0.49 -2.08 16.70
CA ARG A 56 0.97 -2.14 16.55
C ARG A 56 1.40 -3.30 15.65
N VAL A 57 0.88 -4.50 15.88
CA VAL A 57 1.17 -5.70 15.08
C VAL A 57 0.70 -5.50 13.64
N LEU A 58 -0.52 -5.01 13.43
CA LEU A 58 -1.06 -4.76 12.10
C LEU A 58 -0.19 -3.76 11.30
N PHE A 59 0.15 -2.62 11.91
CA PHE A 59 0.97 -1.60 11.26
C PHE A 59 2.38 -2.10 10.95
N ARG A 60 3.07 -2.69 11.93
CA ARG A 60 4.44 -3.18 11.75
C ARG A 60 4.51 -4.37 10.80
N GLY A 61 3.52 -5.27 10.87
CA GLY A 61 3.37 -6.36 9.92
C GLY A 61 3.21 -5.84 8.49
N ALA A 62 2.36 -4.83 8.28
CA ALA A 62 2.21 -4.19 6.98
C ALA A 62 3.51 -3.51 6.50
N TRP A 63 4.31 -2.96 7.42
CA TRP A 63 5.60 -2.36 7.08
C TRP A 63 6.62 -3.42 6.64
N VAL A 64 6.74 -4.53 7.37
CA VAL A 64 7.58 -5.66 6.93
C VAL A 64 7.09 -6.21 5.59
N LEU A 65 5.77 -6.35 5.41
CA LEU A 65 5.18 -6.83 4.17
C LEU A 65 5.49 -5.91 2.99
N GLU A 66 5.51 -4.59 3.19
CA GLU A 66 5.96 -3.63 2.18
C GLU A 66 7.43 -3.81 1.81
N ARG A 67 8.31 -4.06 2.79
CA ARG A 67 9.72 -4.39 2.53
C ARG A 67 9.87 -5.67 1.72
N ILE A 68 9.08 -6.70 2.04
CA ILE A 68 9.05 -7.96 1.29
C ILE A 68 8.56 -7.72 -0.13
N TYR A 69 7.47 -6.97 -0.32
CA TYR A 69 6.95 -6.68 -1.66
C TYR A 69 8.01 -6.02 -2.56
N PHE A 70 8.71 -5.00 -2.06
CA PHE A 70 9.71 -4.28 -2.86
C PHE A 70 11.09 -4.95 -2.91
N GLY A 71 11.40 -5.89 -2.01
CA GLY A 71 12.72 -6.55 -1.94
C GLY A 71 12.73 -8.01 -2.39
N ALA A 72 11.60 -8.71 -2.30
CA ALA A 72 11.44 -10.14 -2.57
C ALA A 72 10.01 -10.42 -3.07
N ARG A 73 9.59 -9.70 -4.12
CA ARG A 73 8.23 -9.66 -4.65
C ARG A 73 7.58 -11.04 -4.82
N ASP A 74 8.30 -12.00 -5.37
CA ASP A 74 7.76 -13.34 -5.63
C ASP A 74 7.24 -14.03 -4.37
N ARG A 75 7.77 -13.67 -3.19
CA ARG A 75 7.27 -14.16 -1.90
C ARG A 75 5.94 -13.54 -1.49
N PHE A 76 5.65 -12.32 -1.94
CA PHE A 76 4.35 -11.69 -1.73
C PHE A 76 3.28 -12.24 -2.68
N MET A 77 3.65 -12.62 -3.91
CA MET A 77 2.71 -12.94 -4.98
C MET A 77 1.64 -14.00 -4.65
N PRO A 78 1.91 -15.06 -3.86
CA PRO A 78 0.87 -16.00 -3.42
C PRO A 78 -0.30 -15.34 -2.69
N HIS A 79 -0.12 -14.15 -2.12
CA HIS A 79 -1.13 -13.41 -1.37
C HIS A 79 -1.79 -12.29 -2.17
N ALA A 80 -1.30 -11.97 -3.37
CA ALA A 80 -1.73 -10.81 -4.15
C ALA A 80 -3.23 -10.84 -4.47
N GLY A 81 -3.80 -12.01 -4.77
CA GLY A 81 -5.24 -12.15 -5.01
C GLY A 81 -6.10 -11.80 -3.79
N SER A 82 -5.70 -12.23 -2.59
CA SER A 82 -6.41 -11.86 -1.35
C SER A 82 -6.25 -10.37 -1.03
N PHE A 83 -5.07 -9.83 -1.31
CA PHE A 83 -4.77 -8.41 -1.13
C PHE A 83 -5.68 -7.53 -1.98
N CYS A 84 -5.81 -7.85 -3.27
CA CYS A 84 -6.68 -7.14 -4.21
C CYS A 84 -8.17 -7.30 -3.88
N ARG A 85 -8.61 -8.51 -3.53
CA ARG A 85 -10.03 -8.77 -3.28
C ARG A 85 -10.56 -8.14 -1.99
N ARG A 86 -9.73 -8.08 -0.94
CA ARG A 86 -10.21 -7.77 0.42
C ARG A 86 -9.28 -6.84 1.20
N ASP A 87 -8.00 -7.21 1.32
CA ASP A 87 -7.17 -6.67 2.41
C ASP A 87 -6.73 -5.22 2.18
N PHE A 88 -6.63 -4.78 0.92
CA PHE A 88 -6.40 -3.38 0.57
C PHE A 88 -7.51 -2.47 1.11
N ALA A 89 -8.76 -2.74 0.73
CA ALA A 89 -9.92 -1.93 1.11
C ALA A 89 -10.20 -1.98 2.62
N ALA A 90 -9.86 -3.09 3.28
CA ALA A 90 -10.06 -3.28 4.73
C ALA A 90 -9.05 -2.51 5.61
N ALA A 91 -8.04 -1.83 5.03
CA ALA A 91 -7.06 -1.08 5.80
C ALA A 91 -7.69 0.10 6.56
N SER A 92 -7.64 0.05 7.89
CA SER A 92 -8.35 1.00 8.77
C SER A 92 -7.52 2.20 9.23
N ASP A 93 -6.21 2.06 9.43
CA ASP A 93 -5.36 3.15 9.92
C ASP A 93 -4.53 3.81 8.81
N PRO A 94 -4.21 5.11 8.93
CA PRO A 94 -3.47 5.83 7.89
C PRO A 94 -2.09 5.24 7.56
N GLY A 95 -1.41 4.67 8.55
CA GLY A 95 -0.10 4.06 8.36
C GLY A 95 -0.17 2.85 7.41
N ARG A 96 -1.11 1.94 7.66
CA ARG A 96 -1.38 0.79 6.78
C ARG A 96 -1.90 1.23 5.42
N ARG A 97 -2.86 2.17 5.37
CA ARG A 97 -3.38 2.70 4.10
C ARG A 97 -2.26 3.23 3.20
N ARG A 98 -1.28 3.96 3.76
CA ARG A 98 -0.10 4.42 3.02
C ARG A 98 0.72 3.26 2.45
N LEU A 99 1.05 2.28 3.28
CA LEU A 99 1.89 1.14 2.88
C LEU A 99 1.18 0.29 1.80
N PHE A 100 -0.12 0.03 1.99
CA PHE A 100 -0.92 -0.73 1.05
C PHE A 100 -1.19 0.03 -0.24
N ALA A 101 -1.41 1.36 -0.20
CA ALA A 101 -1.49 2.20 -1.39
C ALA A 101 -0.19 2.16 -2.21
N LYS A 102 0.97 2.13 -1.54
CA LYS A 102 2.25 2.00 -2.23
C LYS A 102 2.38 0.64 -2.95
N ILE A 103 2.06 -0.46 -2.26
CA ILE A 103 2.07 -1.81 -2.85
C ILE A 103 1.07 -1.88 -4.02
N MET A 104 -0.18 -1.46 -3.81
CA MET A 104 -1.23 -1.55 -4.81
C MET A 104 -0.93 -0.69 -6.05
N ALA A 105 -0.40 0.52 -5.86
CA ALA A 105 -0.03 1.38 -6.99
C ALA A 105 1.02 0.74 -7.91
N ASP A 106 2.04 0.07 -7.35
CA ASP A 106 3.03 -0.65 -8.14
C ASP A 106 2.46 -1.97 -8.71
N LEU A 107 1.64 -2.68 -7.93
CA LEU A 107 1.03 -3.95 -8.33
C LEU A 107 0.12 -3.79 -9.55
N LEU A 108 -0.73 -2.74 -9.58
CA LEU A 108 -1.63 -2.48 -10.71
C LEU A 108 -0.88 -2.11 -12.00
N VAL A 109 0.32 -1.54 -11.89
CA VAL A 109 1.17 -1.21 -13.05
C VAL A 109 1.88 -2.46 -13.58
N ARG A 110 2.37 -3.32 -12.69
CA ARG A 110 3.14 -4.52 -13.08
C ARG A 110 2.28 -5.71 -13.47
N GLU A 111 1.11 -5.85 -12.85
CA GLU A 111 0.22 -6.99 -13.01
C GLU A 111 -1.15 -6.54 -13.49
N GLU A 112 -1.20 -6.05 -14.72
CA GLU A 112 -2.41 -5.49 -15.30
C GLU A 112 -3.60 -6.46 -15.20
N ARG A 113 -3.37 -7.77 -15.34
CA ARG A 113 -4.43 -8.79 -15.38
C ARG A 113 -4.76 -9.41 -14.01
N LEU A 114 -4.12 -8.97 -12.93
CA LEU A 114 -4.33 -9.57 -11.60
C LEU A 114 -5.71 -9.25 -11.02
N CYS A 115 -6.24 -8.06 -11.31
CA CYS A 115 -7.53 -7.60 -10.81
C CYS A 115 -8.56 -7.59 -11.94
N GLY A 116 -9.69 -8.27 -11.72
CA GLY A 116 -10.88 -8.12 -12.56
C GLY A 116 -11.60 -6.80 -12.29
N GLY A 117 -12.65 -6.52 -13.08
CA GLY A 117 -13.40 -5.27 -12.99
C GLY A 117 -13.99 -5.00 -11.62
N GLU A 118 -14.50 -6.03 -10.95
CA GLU A 118 -15.08 -5.92 -9.60
C GLU A 118 -14.03 -5.57 -8.55
N GLU A 119 -12.86 -6.24 -8.57
CA GLU A 119 -11.77 -5.88 -7.66
C GLU A 119 -11.26 -4.47 -7.91
N LEU A 120 -11.07 -4.07 -9.18
CA LEU A 120 -10.64 -2.72 -9.52
C LEU A 120 -11.63 -1.66 -9.05
N GLY A 121 -12.94 -1.91 -9.18
CA GLY A 121 -13.99 -1.03 -8.67
C GLY A 121 -13.84 -0.79 -7.17
N ARG A 122 -13.72 -1.87 -6.38
CA ARG A 122 -13.51 -1.77 -4.91
C ARG A 122 -12.21 -1.07 -4.54
N ILE A 123 -11.11 -1.37 -5.23
CA ILE A 123 -9.81 -0.74 -5.00
C ILE A 123 -9.90 0.77 -5.27
N ALA A 124 -10.51 1.15 -6.40
CA ALA A 124 -10.70 2.54 -6.76
C ALA A 124 -11.61 3.26 -5.77
N GLU A 125 -12.70 2.63 -5.33
CA GLU A 125 -13.62 3.21 -4.36
C GLU A 125 -12.93 3.50 -3.02
N ALA A 126 -12.22 2.51 -2.47
CA ALA A 126 -11.46 2.68 -1.23
C ALA A 126 -10.42 3.79 -1.36
N ALA A 127 -9.68 3.83 -2.48
CA ALA A 127 -8.70 4.87 -2.71
C ALA A 127 -9.30 6.27 -2.89
N MET A 128 -10.46 6.37 -3.56
CA MET A 128 -11.20 7.62 -3.71
C MET A 128 -11.63 8.14 -2.34
N GLN A 129 -12.24 7.28 -1.51
CA GLN A 129 -12.61 7.63 -0.13
C GLN A 129 -11.42 8.13 0.68
N TRP A 130 -10.25 7.48 0.55
CA TRP A 130 -9.05 7.93 1.26
C TRP A 130 -8.50 9.26 0.73
N ALA A 131 -8.62 9.51 -0.59
CA ALA A 131 -8.11 10.72 -1.21
C ALA A 131 -8.94 11.95 -0.81
N VAL A 132 -10.27 11.83 -0.83
CA VAL A 132 -11.19 12.95 -0.53
C VAL A 132 -11.33 13.24 0.97
N ASP A 133 -11.04 12.26 1.84
CA ASP A 133 -11.10 12.46 3.29
C ASP A 133 -10.12 13.57 3.75
N PRO A 134 -10.61 14.69 4.31
CA PRO A 134 -9.75 15.79 4.75
C PRO A 134 -8.84 15.43 5.93
N ALA A 135 -9.24 14.45 6.75
CA ALA A 135 -8.42 13.96 7.87
C ALA A 135 -7.28 13.04 7.42
N MET A 136 -7.28 12.61 6.15
CA MET A 136 -6.28 11.70 5.64
C MET A 136 -4.91 12.39 5.46
N PRO A 137 -3.81 11.81 5.97
CA PRO A 137 -2.49 12.37 5.77
C PRO A 137 -2.11 12.47 4.28
N VAL A 138 -1.42 13.56 3.91
CA VAL A 138 -0.90 13.80 2.55
C VAL A 138 -0.11 12.60 2.00
N SER A 139 0.63 11.91 2.87
CA SER A 139 1.41 10.72 2.46
C SER A 139 0.55 9.55 1.96
N VAL A 140 -0.71 9.42 2.38
CA VAL A 140 -1.67 8.45 1.83
C VAL A 140 -2.23 8.98 0.51
N LYS A 141 -2.62 10.27 0.47
CA LYS A 141 -3.17 10.94 -0.72
C LYS A 141 -2.24 10.87 -1.93
N VAL A 142 -0.94 11.02 -1.71
CA VAL A 142 0.09 10.92 -2.76
C VAL A 142 0.10 9.55 -3.46
N TRP A 143 -0.02 8.46 -2.71
CA TRP A 143 -0.01 7.11 -3.28
C TRP A 143 -1.36 6.72 -3.88
N THR A 144 -2.45 7.11 -3.23
CA THR A 144 -3.82 6.87 -3.74
C THR A 144 -4.07 7.59 -5.06
N LEU A 145 -3.60 8.82 -5.23
CA LEU A 145 -3.70 9.53 -6.51
C LEU A 145 -2.96 8.80 -7.65
N GLY A 146 -1.78 8.25 -7.36
CA GLY A 146 -1.02 7.46 -8.35
C GLY A 146 -1.77 6.19 -8.75
N LEU A 147 -2.36 5.49 -7.78
CA LEU A 147 -3.21 4.32 -8.02
C LEU A 147 -4.49 4.68 -8.80
N LEU A 148 -5.17 5.76 -8.43
CA LEU A 148 -6.41 6.19 -9.09
C LEU A 148 -6.14 6.57 -10.55
N ARG A 149 -4.95 7.11 -10.85
CA ARG A 149 -4.52 7.35 -12.23
C ARG A 149 -4.49 6.06 -13.04
N THR A 150 -3.98 4.96 -12.47
CA THR A 150 -3.99 3.64 -13.12
C THR A 150 -5.41 3.10 -13.27
N CYS A 151 -6.28 3.31 -12.27
CA CYS A 151 -7.68 2.91 -12.35
C CYS A 151 -8.48 3.72 -13.39
N ARG A 152 -8.12 4.98 -13.65
CA ARG A 152 -8.82 5.88 -14.58
C ARG A 152 -9.02 5.28 -15.97
N GLY A 153 -8.02 4.56 -16.50
CA GLY A 153 -8.12 3.91 -17.81
C GLY A 153 -8.90 2.60 -17.81
N ARG A 154 -9.35 2.12 -16.65
CA ARG A 154 -9.89 0.76 -16.44
C ARG A 154 -11.24 0.74 -15.73
N VAL A 155 -11.63 1.83 -15.08
CA VAL A 155 -12.85 1.97 -14.29
C VAL A 155 -13.54 3.28 -14.70
N GLY A 156 -14.66 3.18 -15.42
CA GLY A 156 -15.33 4.32 -16.06
C GLY A 156 -15.61 5.49 -15.12
N TRP A 157 -16.23 5.23 -13.96
CA TRP A 157 -16.58 6.27 -13.00
C TRP A 157 -15.37 7.01 -12.42
N VAL A 158 -14.18 6.39 -12.41
CA VAL A 158 -12.94 7.06 -11.97
C VAL A 158 -12.52 8.11 -12.98
N ALA A 159 -12.75 7.87 -14.28
CA ALA A 159 -12.53 8.86 -15.32
C ALA A 159 -13.49 10.04 -15.18
N ASP A 160 -14.77 9.77 -14.89
CA ASP A 160 -15.80 10.80 -14.72
C ASP A 160 -15.51 11.69 -13.50
N ALA A 161 -15.07 11.10 -12.39
CA ALA A 161 -14.77 11.82 -11.14
C ALA A 161 -13.35 12.42 -11.08
N TRP A 162 -12.53 12.25 -12.13
CA TRP A 162 -11.11 12.58 -12.10
C TRP A 162 -10.86 14.08 -11.91
N ASP A 163 -11.55 14.91 -12.70
CA ASP A 163 -11.33 16.35 -12.70
C ASP A 163 -11.74 16.96 -11.35
N ASP A 164 -12.93 16.60 -10.83
CA ASP A 164 -13.42 16.97 -9.50
C ASP A 164 -12.46 16.57 -8.38
N LEU A 165 -11.88 15.36 -8.46
CA LEU A 165 -10.89 14.89 -7.51
C LEU A 165 -9.64 15.77 -7.55
N THR A 166 -9.08 16.02 -8.74
CA THR A 166 -7.85 16.80 -8.87
C THR A 166 -8.04 18.26 -8.47
N GLU A 167 -9.20 18.84 -8.76
CA GLU A 167 -9.57 20.17 -8.30
C GLU A 167 -9.66 20.21 -6.76
N THR A 168 -10.36 19.24 -6.16
CA THR A 168 -10.51 19.12 -4.70
C THR A 168 -9.16 18.97 -4.01
N LEU A 169 -8.27 18.13 -4.53
CA LEU A 169 -6.92 17.94 -3.99
C LEU A 169 -6.00 19.13 -4.26
N GLY A 170 -6.30 19.96 -5.26
CA GLY A 170 -5.54 21.13 -5.68
C GLY A 170 -5.74 22.34 -4.78
N ARG A 171 -6.93 22.50 -4.19
CA ARG A 171 -7.23 23.57 -3.22
C ARG A 171 -6.35 23.38 -1.97
N ASP A 172 -5.31 24.20 -1.84
CA ASP A 172 -4.30 24.17 -0.77
C ASP A 172 -3.40 22.93 -0.73
N ALA A 173 -3.10 22.36 -1.90
CA ALA A 173 -2.24 21.18 -2.01
C ALA A 173 -0.86 21.38 -1.36
N ALA A 174 -0.57 20.58 -0.33
CA ALA A 174 0.79 20.49 0.22
C ALA A 174 1.81 20.15 -0.91
N PRO A 175 3.09 20.58 -0.81
CA PRO A 175 4.04 20.49 -1.93
C PRO A 175 4.18 19.09 -2.56
N GLY A 176 4.15 18.03 -1.74
CA GLY A 176 4.23 16.65 -2.22
C GLY A 176 3.01 16.21 -3.05
N LEU A 177 1.82 16.71 -2.73
CA LEU A 177 0.60 16.46 -3.48
C LEU A 177 0.54 17.32 -4.75
N ALA A 178 0.91 18.60 -4.65
CA ALA A 178 1.03 19.49 -5.80
C ALA A 178 2.00 18.93 -6.86
N CYS A 179 3.14 18.38 -6.45
CA CYS A 179 4.09 17.73 -7.35
C CYS A 179 3.48 16.54 -8.10
N ARG A 180 2.61 15.76 -7.45
CA ARG A 180 1.94 14.62 -8.07
C ARG A 180 0.82 15.04 -9.01
N LEU A 181 0.08 16.10 -8.65
CA LEU A 181 -0.97 16.68 -9.47
C LEU A 181 -0.44 17.30 -10.77
N ARG A 182 0.76 17.90 -10.77
CA ARG A 182 1.38 18.42 -12.00
C ARG A 182 1.56 17.35 -13.07
N GLY A 183 1.95 16.13 -12.69
CA GLY A 183 2.01 15.01 -13.64
C GLY A 183 0.65 14.41 -14.01
N CYS A 184 -0.48 14.99 -13.57
CA CYS A 184 -1.85 14.54 -13.91
C CYS A 184 -2.49 15.39 -15.03
N THR A 185 -1.92 16.53 -15.42
CA THR A 185 -2.51 17.40 -16.45
C THR A 185 -2.24 16.84 -17.86
N ALA A 186 -3.23 16.95 -18.75
CA ALA A 186 -3.10 16.51 -20.13
C ALA A 186 -2.10 17.42 -20.87
N GLY A 187 -0.87 16.94 -21.07
CA GLY A 187 0.18 17.67 -21.80
C GLY A 187 1.60 17.10 -21.66
N GLU A 188 1.90 16.36 -20.59
CA GLU A 188 3.27 15.83 -20.33
C GLU A 188 3.39 14.30 -20.50
N ALA A 189 2.47 13.66 -21.24
CA ALA A 189 2.49 12.22 -21.47
C ALA A 189 3.62 11.76 -22.42
N ALA A 190 4.36 12.69 -23.03
CA ALA A 190 5.55 12.40 -23.83
C ALA A 190 6.81 12.78 -23.04
N GLY A 191 7.39 11.83 -22.29
CA GLY A 191 8.82 11.92 -21.96
C GLY A 191 9.25 11.75 -20.50
N THR A 192 8.39 11.35 -19.57
CA THR A 192 8.87 11.01 -18.22
C THR A 192 8.30 9.69 -17.73
N GLY A 193 8.96 8.60 -18.11
CA GLY A 193 9.01 7.39 -17.29
C GLY A 193 9.68 7.72 -15.96
N VAL A 194 8.94 8.35 -15.05
CA VAL A 194 9.35 8.46 -13.65
C VAL A 194 9.22 7.06 -13.07
N ALA A 195 10.27 6.27 -13.27
CA ALA A 195 10.49 5.05 -12.52
C ALA A 195 10.23 5.36 -11.04
N LEU A 196 9.36 4.57 -10.41
CA LEU A 196 9.22 4.52 -8.96
C LEU A 196 10.54 4.05 -8.34
N ARG A 197 11.56 4.90 -8.32
CA ARG A 197 12.72 4.68 -7.45
C ARG A 197 12.31 5.09 -6.06
N SER A 198 11.95 4.08 -5.27
CA SER A 198 12.08 4.14 -3.81
C SER A 198 13.49 4.65 -3.52
N ARG A 199 13.63 5.84 -2.93
CA ARG A 199 14.90 6.30 -2.37
C ARG A 199 15.24 5.39 -1.19
N ASN A 200 15.91 4.28 -1.46
CA ASN A 200 16.75 3.57 -0.51
C ASN A 200 18.21 3.97 -0.81
N GLY A 201 18.91 4.54 0.17
CA GLY A 201 20.38 4.60 0.19
C GLY A 201 21.00 5.89 0.74
N GLY A 202 21.75 5.75 1.85
CA GLY A 202 22.82 6.64 2.33
C GLY A 202 22.36 7.71 3.34
N LYS A 203 22.82 7.74 4.59
CA LYS A 203 24.03 7.23 5.23
C LYS A 203 23.71 6.50 6.52
#